data_AF-A0A933KLC7-F1
#
_entry.id   AF-A0A933KLC7-F1
#
_cell.length_a   1.000
_cell.length_b   1.000
_cell.length_c   1.000
_cell.angle_alpha   90.00
_cell.angle_beta   90.00
_cell.angle_gamma   90.00
#
_symmetry.space_group_name_H-M   'P 1'
#
loop_
_entity.id
_entity.type
_entity.pdbx_description
1 polymer ?
#
loop_
_entity_poly.entity_id
_entity_poly.type
_entity_poly.pdbx_seq_one_letter_code
_entity_poly.pdbx_strand_id
1 'polypeptide(L)'
;MAQPVLQEFSWERAEAAVVAVRDRLLRATAALDGAGVPYAVIGGNAVAAWVGRVDGSWVRPTADVDLLLRRPDFERARVALATAGFRYRHAAGIDMFLDGPSGRARDAVHVIFACEKVRPQYPVAAPDVDESEPAIPYSDQPVPVTPRRILALEALVRMKLTSYRLKDRVHLQDLIAVGLIDASWYGRLPEPLADRLRVILENPED
;
A
#
# COMPACT_ATOMS: atom_id res chain seq x y z
N MET A 1 25.55 2.69 18.31
CA MET A 1 24.09 2.52 18.48
C MET A 1 23.86 1.78 19.78
N ALA A 2 22.84 2.12 20.58
CA ALA A 2 22.52 1.36 21.78
C ALA A 2 22.09 -0.07 21.41
N GLN A 3 22.51 -1.06 22.19
CA GLN A 3 22.09 -2.45 22.00
C GLN A 3 20.57 -2.56 22.23
N PRO A 4 19.82 -3.23 21.34
CA PRO A 4 18.38 -3.36 21.54
C PRO A 4 18.10 -4.20 22.79
N VAL A 5 17.16 -3.74 23.61
CA VAL A 5 16.62 -4.53 24.73
C VAL A 5 15.61 -5.52 24.15
N LEU A 6 15.96 -6.81 24.21
CA LEU A 6 15.06 -7.88 23.76
C LEU A 6 13.93 -8.06 24.78
N GLN A 7 12.70 -8.10 24.28
CA GLN A 7 11.54 -8.56 25.04
C GLN A 7 11.47 -10.10 24.95
N GLU A 8 10.79 -10.75 25.90
CA GLU A 8 10.59 -12.22 25.90
C GLU A 8 10.04 -12.71 24.57
N PHE A 9 10.54 -13.80 24.00
CA PHE A 9 10.05 -14.32 22.71
C PHE A 9 8.52 -14.54 22.73
N SER A 10 7.81 -14.06 21.69
CA SER A 10 6.34 -14.13 21.64
C SER A 10 5.82 -14.12 20.20
N TRP A 11 5.11 -15.19 19.84
CA TRP A 11 4.34 -15.27 18.58
C TRP A 11 3.12 -14.36 18.61
N GLU A 12 2.48 -14.20 19.77
CA GLU A 12 1.33 -13.32 19.96
C GLU A 12 1.65 -11.87 19.58
N ARG A 13 2.86 -11.38 19.90
CA ARG A 13 3.28 -10.03 19.48
C ARG A 13 3.49 -9.92 17.97
N ALA A 14 3.91 -11.00 17.31
CA ALA A 14 4.05 -11.02 15.86
C ALA A 14 2.68 -10.99 15.17
N GLU A 15 1.74 -11.81 15.65
CA GLU A 15 0.35 -11.83 15.16
C GLU A 15 -0.37 -10.50 15.42
N ALA A 16 -0.23 -9.94 16.63
CA ALA A 16 -0.82 -8.66 16.99
C ALA A 16 -0.32 -7.51 16.11
N ALA A 17 0.94 -7.57 15.64
CA ALA A 17 1.47 -6.58 14.71
C ALA A 17 0.77 -6.62 13.35
N VAL A 18 0.45 -7.82 12.83
CA VAL A 18 -0.30 -7.99 11.57
C VAL A 18 -1.74 -7.52 11.75
N VAL A 19 -2.39 -7.91 12.85
CA VAL A 19 -3.75 -7.49 13.19
C VAL A 19 -3.86 -5.97 13.31
N ALA A 20 -2.89 -5.32 13.97
CA ALA A 20 -2.88 -3.87 14.12
C ALA A 20 -2.85 -3.12 12.78
N VAL A 21 -2.17 -3.66 11.77
CA VAL A 21 -2.11 -3.06 10.42
C VAL A 21 -3.47 -3.18 9.72
N ARG A 22 -4.11 -4.35 9.80
CA ARG A 22 -5.46 -4.56 9.27
C ARG A 22 -6.46 -3.61 9.92
N ASP A 23 -6.46 -3.53 11.25
CA ASP A 23 -7.42 -2.70 11.98
C ASP A 23 -7.22 -1.20 11.68
N ARG A 24 -5.96 -0.78 11.51
CA ARG A 24 -5.61 0.57 11.06
C ARG A 24 -6.10 0.86 9.66
N LEU A 25 -5.85 -0.05 8.71
CA LEU A 25 -6.29 0.05 7.33
C LEU A 25 -7.81 0.22 7.28
N LEU A 26 -8.56 -0.70 7.91
CA LEU A 26 -10.02 -0.70 7.89
C LEU A 26 -10.61 0.56 8.52
N ARG A 27 -10.07 1.00 9.66
CA ARG A 27 -10.53 2.22 10.34
C ARG A 27 -10.25 3.48 9.52
N ALA A 28 -9.07 3.58 8.90
CA ALA A 28 -8.73 4.71 8.03
C ALA A 28 -9.65 4.76 6.81
N THR A 29 -9.85 3.63 6.13
CA THR A 29 -10.69 3.59 4.93
C THR A 29 -12.17 3.79 5.24
N ALA A 30 -12.68 3.27 6.35
CA ALA A 30 -14.05 3.50 6.78
C ALA A 30 -14.32 5.00 7.07
N ALA A 31 -13.35 5.72 7.62
CA ALA A 31 -13.46 7.15 7.85
C ALA A 31 -13.52 7.94 6.53
N LEU A 32 -12.69 7.57 5.55
CA LEU A 32 -12.70 8.19 4.22
C LEU A 32 -14.00 7.89 3.47
N ASP A 33 -14.48 6.65 3.52
CA ASP A 33 -15.77 6.23 2.96
C ASP A 33 -16.93 7.04 3.56
N GLY A 34 -16.98 7.15 4.91
CA GLY A 34 -18.01 7.91 5.61
C GLY A 34 -18.01 9.40 5.29
N ALA A 35 -16.85 9.96 4.93
CA ALA A 35 -16.70 11.34 4.50
C ALA A 35 -16.84 11.54 2.97
N GLY A 36 -17.08 10.48 2.21
CA GLY A 36 -17.16 10.50 0.75
C GLY A 36 -15.87 10.98 0.09
N VAL A 37 -14.71 10.69 0.68
CA VAL A 37 -13.40 11.08 0.17
C VAL A 37 -12.87 9.99 -0.77
N PRO A 38 -12.64 10.28 -2.06
CA PRO A 38 -12.04 9.30 -2.97
C PRO A 38 -10.62 8.92 -2.54
N TYR A 39 -10.35 7.63 -2.48
CA TYR A 39 -9.03 7.08 -2.16
C TYR A 39 -8.82 5.73 -2.87
N ALA A 40 -7.57 5.26 -2.89
CA ALA A 40 -7.26 3.87 -3.19
C ALA A 40 -6.21 3.35 -2.20
N VAL A 41 -6.38 2.11 -1.74
CA VAL A 41 -5.31 1.40 -1.01
C VAL A 41 -4.21 1.02 -1.99
N ILE A 42 -2.97 1.32 -1.64
CA ILE A 42 -1.78 1.09 -2.45
C ILE A 42 -0.72 0.34 -1.62
N GLY A 43 0.54 0.36 -2.06
CA GLY A 43 1.65 -0.08 -1.22
C GLY A 43 1.72 -1.60 -1.04
N GLY A 44 2.25 -2.04 0.10
CA GLY A 44 2.35 -3.47 0.42
C GLY A 44 1.00 -4.13 0.65
N ASN A 45 0.05 -3.41 1.28
CA ASN A 45 -1.30 -3.92 1.55
C ASN A 45 -2.07 -4.24 0.26
N ALA A 46 -1.96 -3.39 -0.77
CA ALA A 46 -2.59 -3.67 -2.06
C ALA A 46 -1.97 -4.91 -2.75
N VAL A 47 -0.65 -5.08 -2.68
CA VAL A 47 0.02 -6.28 -3.23
C VAL A 47 -0.42 -7.53 -2.47
N ALA A 48 -0.43 -7.49 -1.14
CA ALA A 48 -0.90 -8.58 -0.30
C ALA A 48 -2.34 -8.98 -0.66
N ALA A 49 -3.22 -8.01 -0.91
CA ALA A 49 -4.59 -8.28 -1.34
C ALA A 49 -4.66 -8.94 -2.73
N TRP A 50 -3.86 -8.50 -3.71
CA TRP A 50 -3.82 -9.11 -5.03
C TRP A 50 -3.24 -10.54 -5.00
N VAL A 51 -2.09 -10.72 -4.34
CA VAL A 51 -1.43 -12.02 -4.18
C VAL A 51 -2.34 -12.99 -3.43
N GLY A 52 -2.95 -12.56 -2.33
CA GLY A 52 -3.83 -13.40 -1.50
C GLY A 52 -5.11 -13.86 -2.19
N ARG A 53 -5.51 -13.22 -3.30
CA ARG A 53 -6.63 -13.70 -4.15
C ARG A 53 -6.25 -14.92 -4.99
N VAL A 54 -4.96 -15.19 -5.16
CA VAL A 54 -4.44 -16.34 -5.90
C VAL A 54 -3.87 -17.38 -4.93
N ASP A 55 -2.92 -16.97 -4.09
CA ASP A 55 -2.25 -17.84 -3.13
C ASP A 55 -1.84 -17.07 -1.86
N GLY A 56 -2.51 -17.37 -0.75
CA GLY A 56 -2.24 -16.76 0.55
C GLY A 56 -0.85 -17.06 1.12
N SER A 57 -0.18 -18.14 0.68
CA SER A 57 1.15 -18.52 1.20
C SER A 57 2.28 -17.60 0.75
N TRP A 58 2.06 -16.83 -0.32
CA TRP A 58 2.99 -15.81 -0.83
C TRP A 58 2.79 -14.43 -0.20
N VAL A 59 1.78 -14.25 0.64
CA VAL A 59 1.46 -12.95 1.23
C VAL A 59 2.53 -12.53 2.24
N ARG A 60 3.08 -11.32 2.05
CA ARG A 60 3.99 -10.68 3.01
C ARG A 60 3.27 -9.56 3.76
N PRO A 61 3.33 -9.54 5.11
CA PRO A 61 2.78 -8.43 5.87
C PRO A 61 3.64 -7.19 5.72
N THR A 62 3.01 -6.02 5.76
CA THR A 62 3.69 -4.72 5.90
C THR A 62 3.31 -4.06 7.22
N ALA A 63 4.12 -3.13 7.71
CA ALA A 63 3.89 -2.46 8.99
C ALA A 63 3.10 -1.14 8.85
N ASP A 64 3.17 -0.52 7.67
CA ASP A 64 2.52 0.74 7.30
C ASP A 64 1.24 0.51 6.49
N VAL A 65 0.42 1.55 6.39
CA VAL A 65 -0.72 1.60 5.47
C VAL A 65 -0.42 2.70 4.46
N ASP A 66 -0.43 2.40 3.16
CA ASP A 66 -0.25 3.41 2.12
C ASP A 66 -1.60 3.70 1.45
N LEU A 67 -1.98 4.97 1.37
CA LEU A 67 -3.19 5.45 0.69
C LEU A 67 -2.83 6.43 -0.42
N LEU A 68 -3.57 6.34 -1.52
CA LEU A 68 -3.54 7.29 -2.62
C LEU A 68 -4.71 8.26 -2.49
N LEU A 69 -4.45 9.56 -2.59
CA LEU A 69 -5.46 10.63 -2.50
C LEU A 69 -5.19 11.69 -3.58
N ARG A 70 -6.24 12.34 -4.08
CA ARG A 70 -6.03 13.58 -4.85
C ARG A 70 -5.70 14.73 -3.90
N ARG A 71 -4.78 15.62 -4.29
CA ARG A 71 -4.39 16.76 -3.46
C ARG A 71 -5.57 17.66 -3.04
N PRO A 72 -6.56 17.96 -3.91
CA PRO A 72 -7.74 18.74 -3.50
C PRO A 72 -8.59 18.07 -2.40
N ASP A 73 -8.55 16.74 -2.29
CA ASP A 73 -9.30 15.98 -1.29
C ASP A 73 -8.55 15.85 0.05
N PHE A 74 -7.29 16.28 0.10
CA PHE A 74 -6.41 16.06 1.25
C PHE A 74 -6.96 16.67 2.55
N GLU A 75 -7.47 17.91 2.51
CA GLU A 75 -8.01 18.53 3.73
C GLU A 75 -9.25 17.80 4.25
N ARG A 76 -10.11 17.31 3.35
CA ARG A 76 -11.28 16.49 3.73
C ARG A 76 -10.82 15.16 4.34
N ALA A 77 -9.84 14.51 3.72
CA ALA A 77 -9.22 13.29 4.24
C ALA A 77 -8.63 13.52 5.64
N ARG A 78 -7.93 14.64 5.83
CA ARG A 78 -7.30 15.02 7.09
C ARG A 78 -8.32 15.16 8.21
N VAL A 79 -9.45 15.82 7.95
CA VAL A 79 -10.56 15.96 8.91
C VAL A 79 -11.19 14.59 9.22
N ALA A 80 -11.47 13.78 8.19
CA ALA A 80 -12.08 12.46 8.37
C ALA A 80 -11.19 11.53 9.22
N LEU A 81 -9.90 11.45 8.89
CA LEU A 81 -8.93 10.63 9.62
C LEU A 81 -8.71 11.13 11.05
N ALA A 82 -8.75 12.45 11.28
CA ALA A 82 -8.68 13.01 12.63
C ALA A 82 -9.84 12.54 13.52
N THR A 83 -11.07 12.52 12.99
CA THR A 83 -12.26 12.01 13.69
C THR A 83 -12.13 10.52 14.04
N ALA A 84 -11.38 9.76 13.24
CA ALA A 84 -11.09 8.35 13.51
C ALA A 84 -9.89 8.12 14.46
N GLY A 85 -9.36 9.18 15.09
CA GLY A 85 -8.29 9.11 16.08
C GLY A 85 -6.87 9.20 15.51
N PHE A 86 -6.74 9.46 14.21
CA PHE A 86 -5.43 9.64 13.60
C PHE A 86 -4.89 11.06 13.77
N ARG A 87 -3.57 11.20 13.91
CA ARG A 87 -2.91 12.51 14.03
C ARG A 87 -2.06 12.80 12.82
N TYR A 88 -2.40 13.86 12.09
CA TYR A 88 -1.61 14.30 10.96
C TYR A 88 -0.20 14.72 11.41
N ARG A 89 0.80 14.31 10.61
CA ARG A 89 2.18 14.77 10.71
C ARG A 89 2.77 14.87 9.30
N HIS A 90 3.51 15.93 9.06
CA HIS A 90 4.39 16.03 7.90
C HIS A 90 5.83 15.88 8.36
N ALA A 91 6.59 14.96 7.76
CA ALA A 91 8.00 14.78 8.08
C ALA A 91 8.78 14.23 6.89
N ALA A 92 9.97 14.75 6.64
CA ALA A 92 10.85 14.33 5.55
C ALA A 92 10.15 14.31 4.17
N GLY A 93 9.25 15.26 3.91
CA GLY A 93 8.50 15.36 2.66
C GLY A 93 7.37 14.34 2.50
N ILE A 94 6.99 13.64 3.57
CA ILE A 94 5.93 12.63 3.57
C ILE A 94 4.79 13.10 4.46
N ASP A 95 3.58 13.13 3.90
CA ASP A 95 2.33 13.30 4.63
C ASP A 95 1.88 11.97 5.22
N MET A 96 1.67 11.95 6.53
CA MET A 96 1.28 10.73 7.24
C MET A 96 0.33 11.01 8.40
N PHE A 97 -0.37 9.98 8.82
CA PHE A 97 -1.35 9.98 9.88
C PHE A 97 -0.97 8.93 10.92
N LEU A 98 -0.54 9.39 12.10
CA LEU A 98 -0.15 8.55 13.22
C LEU A 98 -1.38 7.94 13.87
N ASP A 99 -1.27 6.68 14.27
CA ASP A 99 -2.33 5.97 14.97
C ASP A 99 -2.37 6.39 16.45
N GLY A 100 -3.16 7.42 16.74
CA GLY A 100 -3.27 7.98 18.09
C GLY A 100 -2.03 8.73 18.59
N PRO A 101 -2.00 9.08 19.90
CA PRO A 101 -0.93 9.88 20.50
C PRO A 101 0.44 9.20 20.55
N SER A 102 0.47 7.87 20.60
CA SER A 102 1.68 7.05 20.68
C SER A 102 2.10 6.43 19.34
N GLY A 103 1.37 6.72 18.26
CA GLY A 103 1.65 6.20 16.92
C GLY A 103 3.03 6.62 16.39
N ARG A 104 3.70 5.73 15.65
CA ARG A 104 5.05 5.94 15.15
C ARG A 104 5.02 6.25 13.66
N ALA A 105 6.13 6.74 13.11
CA ALA A 105 6.24 6.97 11.67
C ALA A 105 6.15 5.67 10.86
N ARG A 106 6.77 4.61 11.41
CA ARG A 106 6.97 3.33 10.74
C ARG A 106 5.66 2.58 10.48
N ASP A 107 4.66 2.81 11.31
CA ASP A 107 3.36 2.14 11.25
C ASP A 107 2.22 3.14 10.99
N ALA A 108 2.54 4.35 10.52
CA ALA A 108 1.53 5.34 10.18
C ALA A 108 0.74 4.95 8.91
N VAL A 109 -0.37 5.65 8.68
CA VAL A 109 -1.00 5.71 7.36
C VAL A 109 -0.27 6.78 6.54
N HIS A 110 0.45 6.39 5.49
CA HIS A 110 1.17 7.27 4.58
C HIS A 110 0.28 7.67 3.41
N VAL A 111 0.40 8.94 2.99
CA VAL A 111 -0.33 9.47 1.83
C VAL A 111 0.60 9.70 0.67
N ILE A 112 0.20 9.20 -0.50
CA ILE A 112 0.75 9.56 -1.80
C ILE A 112 -0.30 10.35 -2.57
N PHE A 113 0.12 11.42 -3.24
CA PHE A 113 -0.77 12.22 -4.07
C PHE A 113 -0.91 11.62 -5.47
N ALA A 114 -2.16 11.39 -5.87
CA ALA A 114 -2.56 10.92 -7.19
C ALA A 114 -2.20 11.93 -8.29
N CYS A 115 -1.89 11.42 -9.48
CA CYS A 115 -1.51 12.24 -10.65
C CYS A 115 -0.27 13.13 -10.44
N GLU A 116 0.52 12.88 -9.40
CA GLU A 116 1.73 13.64 -9.07
C GLU A 116 2.95 12.73 -9.02
N LYS A 117 4.12 13.26 -9.40
CA LYS A 117 5.38 12.55 -9.20
C LYS A 117 5.75 12.58 -7.72
N VAL A 118 5.85 11.41 -7.10
CA VAL A 118 6.32 11.27 -5.70
C VAL A 118 7.73 11.80 -5.52
N ARG A 119 8.59 11.61 -6.53
CA ARG A 119 9.92 12.22 -6.60
C ARG A 119 10.14 12.79 -8.01
N PRO A 120 10.85 13.93 -8.17
CA PRO A 120 11.05 14.55 -9.47
C PRO A 120 11.65 13.61 -10.53
N GLN A 121 12.58 12.73 -10.11
CA GLN A 121 13.27 11.78 -10.99
C GLN A 121 12.44 10.54 -11.36
N TYR A 122 11.25 10.35 -10.79
CA TYR A 122 10.42 9.21 -11.15
C TYR A 122 9.98 9.32 -12.61
N PRO A 123 9.97 8.20 -13.37
CA PRO A 123 9.67 8.23 -14.81
C PRO A 123 8.22 8.66 -15.08
N VAL A 124 7.28 8.28 -14.22
CA VAL A 124 5.85 8.63 -14.34
C VAL A 124 5.29 9.12 -13.02
N ALA A 125 4.15 9.81 -13.09
CA ALA A 125 3.38 10.21 -11.92
C ALA A 125 2.71 9.00 -11.23
N ALA A 126 2.29 9.17 -9.98
CA ALA A 126 1.41 8.21 -9.33
C ALA A 126 0.08 8.09 -10.11
N PRO A 127 -0.55 6.92 -10.12
CA PRO A 127 -1.87 6.72 -10.73
C PRO A 127 -2.93 7.70 -10.21
N ASP A 128 -4.05 7.80 -10.92
CA ASP A 128 -5.25 8.42 -10.35
C ASP A 128 -5.97 7.47 -9.38
N VAL A 129 -6.75 8.01 -8.44
CA VAL A 129 -7.59 7.20 -7.54
C VAL A 129 -8.68 6.41 -8.29
N ASP A 130 -9.07 6.84 -9.49
CA ASP A 130 -10.06 6.16 -10.33
C ASP A 130 -9.48 4.94 -11.05
N GLU A 131 -8.15 4.77 -11.08
CA GLU A 131 -7.49 3.54 -11.51
C GLU A 131 -7.54 2.45 -10.42
N SER A 132 -8.70 2.33 -9.76
CA SER A 132 -8.96 1.42 -8.65
C SER A 132 -10.16 0.53 -8.88
N GLU A 133 -10.08 -0.69 -8.37
CA GLU A 133 -11.14 -1.68 -8.45
C GLU A 133 -11.88 -1.78 -7.11
N PRO A 134 -13.20 -2.07 -7.14
CA PRO A 134 -13.93 -2.45 -5.93
C PRO A 134 -13.30 -3.69 -5.32
N ALA A 135 -12.96 -3.63 -4.04
CA ALA A 135 -12.51 -4.82 -3.33
C ALA A 135 -13.73 -5.53 -2.75
N ILE A 136 -14.13 -6.61 -3.42
CA ILE A 136 -15.29 -7.41 -3.06
C ILE A 136 -14.89 -8.35 -1.90
N PRO A 137 -15.62 -8.36 -0.77
CA PRO A 137 -15.33 -9.25 0.35
C PRO A 137 -15.38 -10.74 -0.06
N TYR A 138 -14.49 -11.54 0.52
CA TYR A 138 -14.46 -13.00 0.31
C TYR A 138 -15.59 -13.74 1.05
N SER A 139 -16.27 -13.10 2.00
CA SER A 139 -17.31 -13.72 2.82
C SER A 139 -18.50 -12.80 3.04
N ASP A 140 -19.67 -13.41 3.22
CA ASP A 140 -20.93 -12.74 3.63
C ASP A 140 -20.89 -12.26 5.11
N GLN A 141 -19.70 -12.12 5.69
CA GLN A 141 -19.55 -11.68 7.07
C GLN A 141 -20.01 -10.22 7.22
N PRO A 142 -20.76 -9.90 8.28
CA PRO A 142 -21.35 -8.57 8.47
C PRO A 142 -20.34 -7.46 8.77
N VAL A 143 -19.09 -7.81 9.05
CA VAL A 143 -18.01 -6.85 9.33
C VAL A 143 -17.20 -6.64 8.04
N PRO A 144 -17.01 -5.38 7.57
CA PRO A 144 -16.12 -5.11 6.45
C PRO A 144 -14.70 -5.56 6.81
N VAL A 145 -14.27 -6.68 6.21
CA VAL A 145 -12.90 -7.19 6.31
C VAL A 145 -12.02 -6.68 5.16
N THR A 146 -12.54 -5.77 4.34
CA THR A 146 -11.88 -5.31 3.11
C THR A 146 -12.15 -3.81 2.90
N PRO A 147 -11.13 -3.00 2.55
CA PRO A 147 -11.35 -1.61 2.14
C PRO A 147 -12.19 -1.55 0.86
N ARG A 148 -12.99 -0.51 0.62
CA ARG A 148 -13.85 -0.48 -0.59
C ARG A 148 -13.09 -0.39 -1.91
N ARG A 149 -11.93 0.28 -1.93
CA ARG A 149 -11.13 0.49 -3.15
C ARG A 149 -9.68 0.10 -2.95
N ILE A 150 -9.17 -0.71 -3.88
CA ILE A 150 -7.76 -1.08 -4.00
C ILE A 150 -7.30 -0.67 -5.40
N LEU A 151 -6.08 -0.17 -5.52
CA LEU A 151 -5.52 0.20 -6.82
C LEU A 151 -5.49 -1.02 -7.76
N ALA A 152 -5.93 -0.82 -8.99
CA ALA A 152 -5.98 -1.87 -10.01
C ALA A 152 -4.59 -2.47 -10.23
N LEU A 153 -4.51 -3.76 -10.55
CA LEU A 153 -3.24 -4.49 -10.65
C LEU A 153 -2.25 -3.78 -11.60
N GLU A 154 -2.72 -3.32 -12.75
CA GLU A 154 -1.88 -2.64 -13.74
C GLU A 154 -1.29 -1.33 -13.21
N ALA A 155 -2.12 -0.49 -12.60
CA ALA A 155 -1.69 0.75 -11.97
C ALA A 155 -0.75 0.49 -10.78
N LEU A 156 -0.98 -0.56 -10.00
CA LEU A 156 -0.13 -0.95 -8.89
C LEU A 156 1.26 -1.40 -9.37
N VAL A 157 1.33 -2.24 -10.41
CA VAL A 157 2.59 -2.68 -11.04
C VAL A 157 3.36 -1.48 -11.57
N ARG A 158 2.69 -0.56 -12.29
CA ARG A 158 3.29 0.70 -12.75
C ARG A 158 3.86 1.50 -11.58
N MET A 159 3.13 1.61 -10.48
CA MET A 159 3.57 2.33 -9.27
C MET A 159 4.80 1.67 -8.61
N LYS A 160 4.84 0.35 -8.51
CA LYS A 160 5.98 -0.41 -7.96
C LYS A 160 7.22 -0.28 -8.85
N LEU A 161 7.07 -0.47 -10.15
CA LEU A 161 8.15 -0.29 -11.12
C LEU A 161 8.66 1.14 -11.15
N THR A 162 7.81 2.14 -10.92
CA THR A 162 8.20 3.56 -10.86
C THR A 162 9.12 3.84 -9.67
N SER A 163 8.77 3.34 -8.49
CA SER A 163 9.56 3.54 -7.26
C SER A 163 10.81 2.67 -7.21
N TYR A 164 10.72 1.42 -7.70
CA TYR A 164 11.81 0.47 -7.88
C TYR A 164 12.77 0.32 -6.69
N ARG A 165 12.26 0.49 -5.46
CA ARG A 165 13.04 0.21 -4.24
C ARG A 165 13.13 -1.31 -4.06
N LEU A 166 14.05 -1.78 -3.23
CA LEU A 166 14.19 -3.20 -2.92
C LEU A 166 12.84 -3.85 -2.53
N LYS A 167 12.08 -3.22 -1.63
CA LYS A 167 10.75 -3.72 -1.25
C LYS A 167 9.76 -3.77 -2.40
N ASP A 168 9.86 -2.87 -3.39
CA ASP A 168 8.96 -2.88 -4.54
C ASP A 168 9.33 -3.99 -5.54
N ARG A 169 10.64 -4.31 -5.68
CA ARG A 169 11.09 -5.46 -6.48
C ARG A 169 10.63 -6.78 -5.89
N VAL A 170 10.71 -6.95 -4.56
CA VAL A 170 10.16 -8.14 -3.86
C VAL A 170 8.66 -8.27 -4.10
N HIS A 171 7.88 -7.18 -3.99
CA HIS A 171 6.45 -7.22 -4.29
C HIS A 171 6.17 -7.65 -5.75
N LEU A 172 6.99 -7.21 -6.71
CA LEU A 172 6.85 -7.62 -8.11
C LEU A 172 7.22 -9.10 -8.30
N GLN A 173 8.25 -9.60 -7.62
CA GLN A 173 8.58 -11.03 -7.57
C GLN A 173 7.42 -11.86 -7.01
N ASP A 174 6.78 -11.41 -5.91
CA ASP A 174 5.63 -12.11 -5.35
C ASP A 174 4.45 -12.14 -6.35
N LEU A 175 4.19 -11.06 -7.09
CA LEU A 175 3.17 -11.02 -8.17
C LEU A 175 3.52 -11.96 -9.35
N ILE A 176 4.80 -12.06 -9.72
CA ILE A 176 5.28 -12.98 -10.76
C ILE A 176 5.11 -14.43 -10.30
N ALA A 177 5.49 -14.73 -9.07
CA ALA A 177 5.48 -16.09 -8.53
C ALA A 177 4.08 -16.72 -8.50
N VAL A 178 3.05 -15.90 -8.27
CA VAL A 178 1.64 -16.35 -8.33
C VAL A 178 1.02 -16.18 -9.72
N GLY A 179 1.80 -15.81 -10.74
CA GLY A 179 1.34 -15.72 -12.14
C GLY A 179 0.42 -14.54 -12.45
N LEU A 180 0.39 -13.49 -11.61
CA LEU A 180 -0.40 -12.29 -11.88
C LEU A 180 0.23 -11.38 -12.94
N ILE A 181 1.57 -11.41 -13.05
CA ILE A 181 2.32 -10.65 -14.06
C ILE A 181 3.43 -11.51 -14.68
N ASP A 182 3.74 -11.25 -15.94
CA ASP A 182 4.72 -12.01 -16.73
C ASP A 182 5.30 -11.16 -17.87
N ALA A 183 6.06 -11.78 -18.78
CA ALA A 183 6.66 -11.11 -19.94
C ALA A 183 5.63 -10.49 -20.92
N SER A 184 4.35 -10.89 -20.87
CA SER A 184 3.31 -10.29 -21.72
C SER A 184 3.00 -8.84 -21.33
N TRP A 185 3.48 -8.38 -20.18
CA TRP A 185 3.29 -7.03 -19.68
C TRP A 185 4.21 -5.98 -20.29
N TYR A 186 5.27 -6.37 -21.00
CA TYR A 186 6.21 -5.40 -21.59
C TYR A 186 5.51 -4.37 -22.49
N GLY A 187 4.52 -4.80 -23.28
CA GLY A 187 3.75 -3.91 -24.16
C GLY A 187 2.72 -3.02 -23.47
N ARG A 188 2.47 -3.22 -22.16
CA ARG A 188 1.52 -2.44 -21.35
C ARG A 188 2.19 -1.30 -20.58
N LEU A 189 3.52 -1.27 -20.59
CA LEU A 189 4.32 -0.40 -19.74
C LEU A 189 5.11 0.60 -20.58
N PRO A 190 5.29 1.85 -20.12
CA PRO A 190 6.29 2.76 -20.67
C PRO A 190 7.68 2.12 -20.63
N GLU A 191 8.51 2.42 -21.62
CA GLU A 191 9.83 1.79 -21.83
C GLU A 191 10.70 1.68 -20.56
N PRO A 192 10.90 2.74 -19.74
CA PRO A 192 11.72 2.64 -18.53
C PRO A 192 11.18 1.66 -17.48
N LEU A 193 9.87 1.39 -17.50
CA LEU A 193 9.22 0.44 -16.58
C LEU A 193 9.23 -0.97 -17.16
N ALA A 194 9.07 -1.12 -18.47
CA ALA A 194 9.21 -2.41 -19.16
C ALA A 194 10.62 -2.99 -18.97
N ASP A 195 11.66 -2.14 -19.07
CA ASP A 195 13.05 -2.55 -18.84
C ASP A 195 13.28 -3.02 -17.39
N ARG A 196 12.70 -2.31 -16.43
CA ARG A 196 12.74 -2.69 -15.01
C ARG A 196 12.05 -4.04 -14.75
N LEU A 197 10.91 -4.28 -15.39
CA LEU A 197 10.22 -5.57 -15.28
C LEU A 197 11.06 -6.70 -15.91
N ARG A 198 11.69 -6.44 -17.06
CA ARG A 198 12.57 -7.40 -17.74
C ARG A 198 13.72 -7.84 -16.83
N VAL A 199 14.39 -6.89 -16.17
CA VAL A 199 15.46 -7.19 -15.22
C VAL A 199 15.01 -8.16 -14.13
N ILE A 200 13.82 -7.96 -13.55
CA ILE A 200 13.29 -8.84 -12.50
C ILE A 200 12.98 -10.24 -13.06
N LEU A 201 12.37 -10.33 -14.24
CA LEU A 201 12.02 -11.61 -14.86
C LEU A 201 13.25 -12.42 -15.28
N GLU A 202 14.30 -11.76 -15.73
CA GLU A 202 15.56 -12.39 -16.14
C GLU A 202 16.46 -12.76 -14.95
N ASN A 203 16.32 -12.05 -13.82
CA ASN A 203 17.12 -12.25 -12.61
C ASN A 203 16.21 -12.38 -11.38
N PRO A 204 15.44 -13.47 -11.26
CA PRO A 204 14.45 -13.63 -10.20
C PRO A 204 15.04 -13.70 -8.79
N GLU A 205 16.35 -13.92 -8.66
CA GLU A 205 17.07 -14.01 -7.37
C GLU A 205 17.73 -12.68 -6.91
N ASP A 206 17.75 -11.63 -7.75
CA ASP A 206 18.41 -10.33 -7.51
C ASP A 206 17.48 -9.16 -7.07
#